data_AF-A0A556QK63-F1
#
_entry.id   AF-A0A556QK63-F1
#
_cell.length_a   1.000
_cell.length_b   1.000
_cell.length_c   1.000
_cell.angle_alpha   90.00
_cell.angle_beta   90.00
_cell.angle_gamma   90.00
#
_symmetry.space_group_name_H-M   'P 1'
#
loop_
_entity.id
_entity.type
_entity.pdbx_description
1 polymer ?
#
loop_
_entity_poly.entity_id
_entity_poly.type
_entity_poly.pdbx_seq_one_letter_code
_entity_poly.pdbx_strand_id
1 'polypeptide(L)'
;MNPNESQMVRDNLAQIENTNVAGLVGESWPNQDMSVIDVGGMNAAHMVAVLKRIGVCFGNALDEDAQLLPRFFPNNQNFRQPLDVINELQVLLSNIQARAWGEVATRCTWIAQYLMLCGYWSKTTKRAHAVYEKKASELVSSAELKVEEMETSLKVLRAEKDDLLKRIKEANSALGEITSELQAARGEKQQIADLLTSASNDQGKLSSILATQSNYLQVAEKHINQNQASQQQLDLALKDADAFYKTAKTDSEWVSAKRKEIEELTGKAADGSLGGTFRARKDELELSVKTWRSIAFLSAVMAAIYVPVAFIFIPSPHTSDGLILLANIGKIIPVAVYLGFVLKQYSRERSFLEEYAFKTSVAFVVNAYADQLASVRFQKTLEEFGGDQAAWGLYLDKREMDRKKLIKETVDRLFTPPQVHEEKAPSLVAFRPKAAVDILREAKELLSEAKK
;
A
#
# COMPACT_ATOMS: atom_id res chain seq x y z
N MET A 1 -112.36 -68.54 -26.39
CA MET A 1 -111.65 -67.76 -27.43
C MET A 1 -111.58 -68.56 -28.72
N ASN A 2 -111.43 -67.90 -29.88
CA ASN A 2 -111.10 -68.62 -31.11
C ASN A 2 -109.60 -69.03 -31.12
N PRO A 3 -109.17 -69.99 -31.96
CA PRO A 3 -107.78 -70.46 -31.96
C PRO A 3 -106.73 -69.36 -32.19
N ASN A 4 -107.04 -68.36 -33.01
CA ASN A 4 -106.13 -67.23 -33.28
C ASN A 4 -105.98 -66.34 -32.04
N GLU A 5 -107.08 -66.05 -31.35
CA GLU A 5 -107.08 -65.28 -30.10
C GLU A 5 -106.29 -66.00 -29.01
N SER A 6 -106.48 -67.31 -28.87
CA SER A 6 -105.69 -68.12 -27.92
C SER A 6 -104.20 -68.12 -28.24
N GLN A 7 -103.82 -68.15 -29.52
CA GLN A 7 -102.42 -68.05 -29.92
C GLN A 7 -101.83 -66.66 -29.59
N MET A 8 -102.56 -65.58 -29.83
CA MET A 8 -102.10 -64.23 -29.46
C MET A 8 -101.87 -64.09 -27.96
N VAL A 9 -102.73 -64.70 -27.13
CA VAL A 9 -102.52 -64.74 -25.67
C VAL A 9 -101.24 -65.51 -25.33
N ARG A 10 -100.99 -66.67 -25.96
CA ARG A 10 -99.75 -67.45 -25.75
C ARG A 10 -98.50 -66.67 -26.13
N ASP A 11 -98.53 -65.98 -27.27
CA ASP A 11 -97.39 -65.19 -27.74
C ASP A 11 -97.05 -64.04 -26.79
N ASN A 12 -98.08 -63.31 -26.30
CA ASN A 12 -97.88 -62.24 -25.33
C ASN A 12 -97.32 -62.76 -24.00
N LEU A 13 -97.80 -63.92 -23.51
CA LEU A 13 -97.31 -64.53 -22.28
C LEU A 13 -95.85 -64.99 -22.41
N ALA A 14 -95.48 -65.59 -23.54
CA ALA A 14 -94.10 -65.98 -23.80
C ALA A 14 -93.16 -64.77 -23.80
N GLN A 15 -93.59 -63.62 -24.33
CA GLN A 15 -92.80 -62.38 -24.27
C GLN A 15 -92.65 -61.85 -22.85
N ILE A 16 -93.71 -61.92 -22.03
CA ILE A 16 -93.65 -61.54 -20.61
C ILE A 16 -92.71 -62.47 -19.84
N GLU A 17 -92.79 -63.78 -20.07
CA GLU A 17 -91.93 -64.78 -19.40
C GLU A 17 -90.46 -64.67 -19.79
N ASN A 18 -90.15 -64.35 -21.05
CA ASN A 18 -88.78 -64.11 -21.51
C ASN A 18 -88.19 -62.78 -20.99
N THR A 19 -89.01 -61.88 -20.47
CA THR A 19 -88.54 -60.60 -19.91
C THR A 19 -88.07 -60.83 -18.47
N ASN A 20 -86.81 -60.48 -18.16
CA ASN A 20 -86.27 -60.57 -16.79
C ASN A 20 -86.85 -59.46 -15.89
N VAL A 21 -88.11 -59.60 -15.48
CA VAL A 21 -88.82 -58.59 -14.69
C VAL A 21 -88.17 -58.38 -13.32
N ALA A 22 -87.60 -59.43 -12.70
CA ALA A 22 -86.92 -59.32 -11.41
C ALA A 22 -85.65 -58.45 -11.51
N GLY A 23 -84.83 -58.67 -12.54
CA GLY A 23 -83.66 -57.83 -12.81
C GLY A 23 -84.02 -56.38 -13.10
N LEU A 24 -85.06 -56.14 -13.91
CA LEU A 24 -85.52 -54.78 -14.24
C LEU A 24 -86.05 -54.02 -13.00
N VAL A 25 -86.70 -54.73 -12.06
CA VAL A 25 -87.12 -54.16 -10.78
C VAL A 25 -85.89 -53.84 -9.91
N GLY A 26 -84.88 -54.74 -9.85
CA GLY A 26 -83.64 -54.51 -9.11
C GLY A 26 -82.83 -53.32 -9.61
N GLU A 27 -82.78 -53.11 -10.93
CA GLU A 27 -82.17 -51.92 -11.52
C GLU A 27 -82.92 -50.63 -11.18
N SER A 28 -84.24 -50.70 -11.01
CA SER A 28 -85.07 -49.52 -10.74
C SER A 28 -84.91 -49.02 -9.30
N TRP A 29 -84.53 -49.90 -8.37
CA TRP A 29 -84.28 -49.56 -6.97
C TRP A 29 -83.01 -50.26 -6.43
N PRO A 30 -81.81 -49.74 -6.74
CA PRO A 30 -80.57 -50.29 -6.23
C PRO A 30 -80.49 -50.19 -4.71
N ASN A 31 -80.05 -51.26 -4.03
CA ASN A 31 -79.80 -51.32 -2.58
C ASN A 31 -81.04 -51.22 -1.66
N GLN A 32 -82.25 -51.47 -2.18
CA GLN A 32 -83.46 -51.57 -1.37
C GLN A 32 -84.04 -52.98 -1.45
N ASP A 33 -84.49 -53.50 -0.30
CA ASP A 33 -85.19 -54.78 -0.25
C ASP A 33 -86.55 -54.66 -0.95
N MET A 34 -86.75 -55.45 -2.01
CA MET A 34 -87.99 -55.51 -2.79
C MET A 34 -89.23 -55.88 -1.95
N SER A 35 -89.03 -56.43 -0.75
CA SER A 35 -90.12 -56.72 0.20
C SER A 35 -90.73 -55.46 0.83
N VAL A 36 -89.99 -54.34 0.82
CA VAL A 36 -90.35 -53.06 1.45
C VAL A 36 -90.90 -52.04 0.43
N ILE A 37 -90.57 -52.18 -0.85
CA ILE A 37 -90.96 -51.23 -1.90
C ILE A 37 -92.43 -51.41 -2.27
N ASP A 38 -93.27 -50.39 -2.02
CA ASP A 38 -94.68 -50.38 -2.44
C ASP A 38 -94.82 -49.94 -3.91
N VAL A 39 -95.53 -50.75 -4.69
CA VAL A 39 -95.76 -50.58 -6.11
C VAL A 39 -97.25 -50.80 -6.39
N GLY A 40 -98.00 -49.71 -6.49
CA GLY A 40 -99.43 -49.78 -6.86
C GLY A 40 -100.29 -50.55 -5.86
N GLY A 41 -99.95 -50.52 -4.57
CA GLY A 41 -100.72 -51.19 -3.50
C GLY A 41 -100.30 -52.64 -3.21
N MET A 42 -99.20 -53.11 -3.80
CA MET A 42 -98.54 -54.38 -3.47
C MET A 42 -97.02 -54.19 -3.42
N ASN A 43 -96.31 -54.99 -2.62
CA ASN A 43 -94.84 -54.86 -2.62
C ASN A 43 -94.22 -55.43 -3.91
N ALA A 44 -93.05 -54.92 -4.29
CA ALA A 44 -92.38 -55.28 -5.54
C ALA A 44 -92.11 -56.79 -5.65
N ALA A 45 -91.73 -57.44 -4.55
CA ALA A 45 -91.58 -58.90 -4.48
C ALA A 45 -92.90 -59.65 -4.77
N HIS A 46 -94.02 -59.18 -4.22
CA HIS A 46 -95.34 -59.77 -4.45
C HIS A 46 -95.82 -59.53 -5.88
N MET A 47 -95.56 -58.36 -6.46
CA MET A 47 -95.88 -58.08 -7.87
C MET A 47 -95.18 -59.07 -8.81
N VAL A 48 -93.87 -59.30 -8.62
CA VAL A 48 -93.11 -60.28 -9.41
C VAL A 48 -93.68 -61.70 -9.23
N ALA A 49 -94.04 -62.07 -8.00
CA ALA A 49 -94.65 -63.37 -7.72
C ALA A 49 -96.04 -63.52 -8.36
N VAL A 50 -96.87 -62.47 -8.34
CA VAL A 50 -98.19 -62.43 -8.98
C VAL A 50 -98.05 -62.55 -10.50
N LEU A 51 -97.09 -61.86 -11.12
CA LEU A 51 -96.83 -61.92 -12.55
C LEU A 51 -96.42 -63.33 -13.00
N LYS A 52 -95.49 -63.97 -12.28
CA LYS A 52 -95.12 -65.37 -12.55
C LYS A 52 -96.32 -66.30 -12.41
N ARG A 53 -97.16 -66.07 -11.40
CA ARG A 53 -98.38 -66.87 -11.19
C ARG A 53 -99.40 -66.68 -12.32
N ILE A 54 -99.54 -65.46 -12.85
CA ILE A 54 -100.40 -65.17 -14.00
C ILE A 54 -99.96 -66.02 -15.20
N GLY A 55 -98.66 -66.06 -15.51
CA GLY A 55 -98.12 -66.91 -16.59
C GLY A 55 -98.52 -68.38 -16.44
N VAL A 56 -98.25 -68.97 -15.27
CA VAL A 56 -98.61 -70.36 -14.97
C VAL A 56 -100.13 -70.61 -15.04
N CYS A 57 -100.95 -69.72 -14.47
CA CYS A 57 -102.40 -69.89 -14.46
C CYS A 57 -103.00 -69.74 -15.86
N PHE A 58 -102.50 -68.81 -16.68
CA PHE A 58 -102.93 -68.68 -18.07
C PHE A 58 -102.49 -69.86 -18.92
N GLY A 59 -101.24 -70.34 -18.76
CA GLY A 59 -100.76 -71.52 -19.48
C GLY A 59 -101.71 -72.71 -19.28
N ASN A 60 -102.01 -73.01 -18.02
CA ASN A 60 -102.97 -74.08 -17.68
C ASN A 60 -104.37 -73.82 -18.25
N ALA A 61 -104.86 -72.58 -18.19
CA ALA A 61 -106.19 -72.23 -18.70
C ALA A 61 -106.29 -72.41 -20.22
N LEU A 62 -105.21 -72.10 -20.95
CA LEU A 62 -105.15 -72.25 -22.40
C LEU A 62 -104.95 -73.72 -22.82
N ASP A 63 -104.32 -74.53 -21.98
CA ASP A 63 -104.09 -75.95 -22.27
C ASP A 63 -105.32 -76.82 -21.98
N GLU A 64 -106.07 -76.52 -20.90
CA GLU A 64 -107.28 -77.28 -20.54
C GLU A 64 -108.50 -76.86 -21.36
N ASP A 65 -108.79 -75.55 -21.47
CA ASP A 65 -110.12 -75.06 -21.86
C ASP A 65 -110.07 -73.73 -22.67
N ALA A 66 -109.08 -73.56 -23.56
CA ALA A 66 -108.91 -72.32 -24.34
C ALA A 66 -110.18 -71.81 -25.04
N GLN A 67 -111.04 -72.72 -25.52
CA GLN A 67 -112.29 -72.35 -26.19
C GLN A 67 -113.31 -71.70 -25.24
N LEU A 68 -113.29 -72.05 -23.96
CA LEU A 68 -114.24 -71.58 -22.94
C LEU A 68 -113.83 -70.24 -22.31
N LEU A 69 -112.60 -69.79 -22.55
CA LEU A 69 -112.12 -68.51 -22.03
C LEU A 69 -112.81 -67.32 -22.71
N PRO A 70 -113.43 -66.39 -21.96
CA PRO A 70 -114.02 -65.20 -22.53
C PRO A 70 -112.93 -64.19 -22.91
N ARG A 71 -113.00 -63.63 -24.11
CA ARG A 71 -112.06 -62.55 -24.52
C ARG A 71 -112.24 -61.28 -23.70
N PHE A 72 -113.49 -60.99 -23.34
CA PHE A 72 -113.87 -59.77 -22.67
C PHE A 72 -114.28 -60.06 -21.23
N PHE A 73 -113.84 -59.22 -20.29
CA PHE A 73 -114.18 -59.35 -18.89
C PHE A 73 -114.54 -57.99 -18.25
N PRO A 74 -115.38 -57.96 -17.21
CA PRO A 74 -115.83 -56.71 -16.62
C PRO A 74 -114.66 -55.95 -15.98
N ASN A 75 -114.56 -54.65 -16.26
CA ASN A 75 -113.70 -53.74 -15.52
C ASN A 75 -114.32 -53.44 -14.15
N ASN A 76 -113.59 -53.69 -13.07
CA ASN A 76 -114.06 -53.43 -11.70
C ASN A 76 -114.20 -51.92 -11.37
N GLN A 77 -113.56 -51.04 -12.14
CA GLN A 77 -113.65 -49.59 -11.97
C GLN A 77 -114.74 -48.96 -12.86
N ASN A 78 -115.10 -49.60 -13.98
CA ASN A 78 -116.06 -49.09 -14.95
C ASN A 78 -116.84 -50.23 -15.61
N PHE A 79 -117.94 -50.67 -14.99
CA PHE A 79 -118.81 -51.75 -15.51
C PHE A 79 -119.39 -51.53 -16.91
N ARG A 80 -119.30 -50.31 -17.46
CA ARG A 80 -119.80 -49.96 -18.80
C ARG A 80 -118.84 -50.31 -19.94
N GLN A 81 -117.57 -50.60 -19.65
CA GLN A 81 -116.58 -50.96 -20.68
C GLN A 81 -115.87 -52.26 -20.31
N PRO A 82 -116.12 -53.37 -21.04
CA PRO A 82 -115.39 -54.60 -20.81
C PRO A 82 -113.92 -54.44 -21.26
N LEU A 83 -113.00 -55.05 -20.51
CA LEU A 83 -111.58 -55.13 -20.85
C LEU A 83 -111.33 -56.31 -21.79
N ASP A 84 -110.46 -56.11 -22.78
CA ASP A 84 -109.98 -57.17 -23.68
C ASP A 84 -108.68 -57.77 -23.14
N VAL A 85 -108.71 -59.04 -22.77
CA VAL A 85 -107.56 -59.73 -22.17
C VAL A 85 -106.32 -59.76 -23.08
N ILE A 86 -106.48 -59.76 -24.41
CA ILE A 86 -105.35 -59.70 -25.34
C ILE A 86 -104.68 -58.32 -25.25
N ASN A 87 -105.48 -57.26 -25.24
CA ASN A 87 -104.98 -55.89 -25.11
C ASN A 87 -104.34 -55.65 -23.74
N GLU A 88 -104.94 -56.18 -22.66
CA GLU A 88 -104.39 -56.03 -21.31
C GLU A 88 -103.02 -56.69 -21.15
N LEU A 89 -102.80 -57.85 -21.78
CA LEU A 89 -101.48 -58.51 -21.78
C LEU A 89 -100.45 -57.71 -22.59
N GLN A 90 -100.84 -57.10 -23.71
CA GLN A 90 -99.94 -56.23 -24.48
C GLN A 90 -99.58 -54.95 -23.72
N VAL A 91 -100.56 -54.32 -23.07
CA VAL A 91 -100.35 -53.14 -22.24
C VAL A 91 -99.46 -53.47 -21.03
N LEU A 92 -99.67 -54.64 -20.41
CA LEU A 92 -98.81 -55.12 -19.32
C LEU A 92 -97.35 -55.25 -19.79
N LEU A 93 -97.10 -55.88 -20.94
CA LEU A 93 -95.75 -56.00 -21.50
C LEU A 93 -95.11 -54.64 -21.79
N SER A 94 -95.87 -53.73 -22.40
CA SER A 94 -95.40 -52.36 -22.66
C SER A 94 -95.04 -51.62 -21.37
N ASN A 95 -95.85 -51.76 -20.32
CA ASN A 95 -95.60 -51.14 -19.02
C ASN A 95 -94.37 -51.74 -18.30
N ILE A 96 -94.12 -53.05 -18.46
CA ILE A 96 -92.91 -53.70 -17.95
C ILE A 96 -91.67 -53.12 -18.63
N GLN A 97 -91.69 -52.99 -19.98
CA GLN A 97 -90.58 -52.41 -20.74
C GLN A 97 -90.35 -50.93 -20.41
N ALA A 98 -91.43 -50.18 -20.18
CA ALA A 98 -91.39 -48.78 -19.77
C ALA A 98 -91.02 -48.57 -18.28
N ARG A 99 -90.85 -49.65 -17.49
CA ARG A 99 -90.61 -49.61 -16.04
C ARG A 99 -91.69 -48.84 -15.26
N ALA A 100 -92.92 -48.84 -15.77
CA ALA A 100 -94.07 -48.18 -15.15
C ALA A 100 -94.67 -49.07 -14.06
N TRP A 101 -93.91 -49.34 -13.00
CA TRP A 101 -94.19 -50.41 -12.04
C TRP A 101 -95.57 -50.31 -11.36
N GLY A 102 -96.04 -49.10 -11.04
CA GLY A 102 -97.39 -48.91 -10.47
C GLY A 102 -98.52 -49.33 -11.42
N GLU A 103 -98.34 -49.10 -12.73
CA GLU A 103 -99.27 -49.57 -13.76
C GLU A 103 -99.14 -51.08 -13.98
N VAL A 104 -97.93 -51.64 -13.91
CA VAL A 104 -97.70 -53.10 -13.94
C VAL A 104 -98.46 -53.79 -12.83
N ALA A 105 -98.36 -53.30 -11.59
CA ALA A 105 -99.09 -53.84 -10.44
C ALA A 105 -100.61 -53.80 -10.66
N THR A 106 -101.13 -52.66 -11.14
CA THR A 106 -102.57 -52.48 -11.43
C THR A 106 -103.06 -53.49 -12.48
N ARG A 107 -102.32 -53.64 -13.58
CA ARG A 107 -102.66 -54.60 -14.66
C ARG A 107 -102.55 -56.04 -14.20
N CYS A 108 -101.55 -56.38 -13.39
CA CYS A 108 -101.44 -57.68 -12.74
C CYS A 108 -102.69 -58.01 -11.92
N THR A 109 -103.22 -57.04 -11.17
CA THR A 109 -104.47 -57.25 -10.40
C THR A 109 -105.66 -57.53 -11.31
N TRP A 110 -105.83 -56.80 -12.41
CA TRP A 110 -106.95 -57.02 -13.35
C TRP A 110 -106.87 -58.38 -14.03
N ILE A 111 -105.68 -58.75 -14.48
CA ILE A 111 -105.44 -60.04 -15.15
C ILE A 111 -105.60 -61.20 -14.15
N ALA A 112 -105.18 -61.02 -12.89
CA ALA A 112 -105.44 -61.99 -11.82
C ALA A 112 -106.95 -62.14 -11.56
N GLN A 113 -107.72 -61.06 -11.54
CA GLN A 113 -109.18 -61.10 -11.38
C GLN A 113 -109.85 -61.83 -12.54
N TYR A 114 -109.42 -61.59 -13.78
CA TYR A 114 -109.87 -62.36 -14.94
C TYR A 114 -109.68 -63.87 -14.73
N LEU A 115 -108.50 -64.30 -14.28
CA LEU A 115 -108.21 -65.70 -13.98
C LEU A 115 -109.02 -66.25 -12.80
N MET A 116 -109.35 -65.41 -11.82
CA MET A 116 -110.25 -65.77 -10.72
C MET A 116 -111.68 -65.99 -11.21
N LEU A 117 -112.21 -65.11 -12.06
CA LEU A 117 -113.52 -65.24 -12.68
C LEU A 117 -113.64 -66.51 -13.52
N CYS A 118 -112.56 -66.88 -14.21
CA CYS A 118 -112.50 -68.11 -15.00
C CYS A 118 -112.24 -69.36 -14.12
N GLY A 119 -112.00 -69.21 -12.81
CA GLY A 119 -111.78 -70.33 -11.88
C GLY A 119 -110.37 -70.96 -11.91
N TYR A 120 -109.43 -70.41 -12.68
CA TYR A 120 -108.06 -70.95 -12.79
C TYR A 120 -107.09 -70.43 -11.73
N TRP A 121 -107.45 -69.35 -11.02
CA TRP A 121 -106.59 -68.81 -9.95
C TRP A 121 -106.43 -69.76 -8.75
N SER A 122 -107.47 -70.51 -8.38
CA SER A 122 -107.49 -71.40 -7.20
C SER A 122 -107.18 -72.87 -7.53
N LYS A 123 -107.25 -73.29 -8.81
CA LYS A 123 -106.82 -74.64 -9.23
C LYS A 123 -105.33 -74.89 -8.97
N THR A 124 -104.49 -73.86 -9.05
CA THR A 124 -103.05 -73.94 -8.76
C THR A 124 -102.70 -74.18 -7.28
N THR A 125 -103.67 -74.04 -6.36
CA THR A 125 -103.46 -74.26 -4.91
C THR A 125 -103.83 -75.67 -4.44
N LYS A 126 -104.47 -76.51 -5.28
CA LYS A 126 -104.96 -77.85 -4.88
C LYS A 126 -103.98 -79.02 -5.09
N ARG A 127 -102.73 -78.79 -5.49
CA ARG A 127 -101.66 -79.82 -5.43
C ARG A 127 -100.69 -79.47 -4.31
N ALA A 128 -100.65 -80.28 -3.25
CA ALA A 128 -99.80 -80.10 -2.07
C ALA A 128 -98.28 -80.06 -2.36
N HIS A 129 -97.84 -80.38 -3.59
CA HIS A 129 -96.47 -80.17 -4.07
C HIS A 129 -96.10 -78.70 -4.34
N ALA A 130 -97.08 -77.82 -4.58
CA ALA A 130 -96.83 -76.42 -4.96
C ALA A 130 -96.30 -75.53 -3.82
N VAL A 131 -96.51 -75.89 -2.54
CA VAL A 131 -96.06 -75.07 -1.40
C VAL A 131 -94.55 -75.21 -1.15
N TYR A 132 -94.00 -76.42 -1.30
CA TYR A 132 -92.56 -76.66 -1.19
C TYR A 132 -91.80 -76.13 -2.41
N GLU A 133 -92.37 -76.25 -3.61
CA GLU A 133 -91.80 -75.70 -4.85
C GLU A 133 -91.83 -74.17 -4.86
N LYS A 134 -92.90 -73.56 -4.31
CA LYS A 134 -92.98 -72.10 -4.11
C LYS A 134 -91.96 -71.60 -3.09
N LYS A 135 -91.80 -72.28 -1.95
CA LYS A 135 -90.80 -71.89 -0.94
C LYS A 135 -89.36 -72.13 -1.43
N ALA A 136 -89.15 -73.18 -2.24
CA ALA A 136 -87.87 -73.43 -2.89
C ALA A 136 -87.55 -72.38 -3.96
N SER A 137 -88.52 -71.97 -4.79
CA SER A 137 -88.29 -70.92 -5.81
C SER A 137 -88.12 -69.54 -5.19
N GLU A 138 -88.82 -69.23 -4.10
CA GLU A 138 -88.60 -68.02 -3.29
C GLU A 138 -87.18 -68.00 -2.69
N LEU A 139 -86.71 -69.12 -2.15
CA LEU A 139 -85.35 -69.24 -1.62
C LEU A 139 -84.29 -69.14 -2.71
N VAL A 140 -84.47 -69.80 -3.85
CA VAL A 140 -83.55 -69.71 -5.00
C VAL A 140 -83.50 -68.28 -5.53
N SER A 141 -84.64 -67.61 -5.71
CA SER A 141 -84.69 -66.21 -6.14
C SER A 141 -84.01 -65.28 -5.12
N SER A 142 -84.17 -65.52 -3.81
CA SER A 142 -83.48 -64.75 -2.78
C SER A 142 -81.96 -65.00 -2.76
N ALA A 143 -81.53 -66.22 -3.09
CA ALA A 143 -80.13 -66.59 -3.16
C ALA A 143 -79.47 -65.97 -4.40
N GLU A 144 -80.14 -66.00 -5.55
CA GLU A 144 -79.68 -65.34 -6.78
C GLU A 144 -79.50 -63.83 -6.58
N LEU A 145 -80.47 -63.17 -5.92
CA LEU A 145 -80.36 -61.75 -5.58
C LEU A 145 -79.16 -61.46 -4.65
N LYS A 146 -78.93 -62.30 -3.64
CA LYS A 146 -77.75 -62.16 -2.76
C LYS A 146 -76.43 -62.38 -3.49
N VAL A 147 -76.40 -63.28 -4.47
CA VAL A 147 -75.21 -63.49 -5.31
C VAL A 147 -74.94 -62.24 -6.14
N GLU A 148 -75.97 -61.62 -6.72
CA GLU A 148 -75.84 -60.38 -7.49
C GLU A 148 -75.39 -59.18 -6.62
N GLU A 149 -75.92 -59.07 -5.40
CA GLU A 149 -75.48 -58.08 -4.39
C GLU A 149 -74.00 -58.30 -3.97
N MET A 150 -73.58 -59.56 -3.81
CA MET A 150 -72.18 -59.88 -3.52
C MET A 150 -71.26 -59.57 -4.72
N GLU A 151 -71.70 -59.85 -5.95
CA GLU A 151 -70.92 -59.54 -7.15
C GLU A 151 -70.74 -58.03 -7.35
N THR A 152 -71.78 -57.25 -7.12
CA THR A 152 -71.71 -55.78 -7.16
C THR A 152 -70.80 -55.24 -6.07
N SER A 153 -70.91 -55.74 -4.83
CA SER A 153 -70.01 -55.39 -3.72
C SER A 153 -68.55 -55.74 -4.03
N LEU A 154 -68.28 -56.91 -4.62
CA LEU A 154 -66.94 -57.32 -5.04
C LEU A 154 -66.36 -56.42 -6.14
N LYS A 155 -67.19 -55.94 -7.08
CA LYS A 155 -66.77 -54.98 -8.10
C LYS A 155 -66.35 -53.65 -7.46
N VAL A 156 -67.14 -53.13 -6.52
CA VAL A 156 -66.81 -51.90 -5.78
C VAL A 156 -65.51 -52.08 -4.99
N LEU A 157 -65.36 -53.17 -4.24
CA LEU A 157 -64.15 -53.42 -3.46
C LEU A 157 -62.88 -53.50 -4.33
N ARG A 158 -62.99 -54.08 -5.53
CA ARG A 158 -61.87 -54.13 -6.48
C ARG A 158 -61.51 -52.73 -6.99
N ALA A 159 -62.52 -51.91 -7.32
CA ALA A 159 -62.29 -50.54 -7.75
C ALA A 159 -61.64 -49.69 -6.64
N GLU A 160 -62.10 -49.82 -5.38
CA GLU A 160 -61.49 -49.15 -4.23
C GLU A 160 -60.06 -49.61 -3.98
N LYS A 161 -59.78 -50.92 -4.09
CA LYS A 161 -58.42 -51.45 -3.99
C LYS A 161 -57.50 -50.82 -5.04
N ASP A 162 -57.94 -50.73 -6.28
CA ASP A 162 -57.15 -50.16 -7.37
C ASP A 162 -56.91 -48.65 -7.17
N ASP A 163 -57.91 -47.90 -6.67
CA ASP A 163 -57.76 -46.49 -6.30
C ASP A 163 -56.75 -46.31 -5.14
N LEU A 164 -56.83 -47.15 -4.11
CA LEU A 164 -55.88 -47.13 -2.99
C LEU A 164 -54.45 -47.43 -3.45
N LEU A 165 -54.26 -48.41 -4.32
CA LEU A 165 -52.94 -48.72 -4.89
C LEU A 165 -52.39 -47.55 -5.70
N LYS A 166 -53.25 -46.86 -6.47
CA LYS A 166 -52.87 -45.65 -7.20
C LYS A 166 -52.42 -44.54 -6.24
N ARG A 167 -53.20 -44.26 -5.19
CA ARG A 167 -52.84 -43.25 -4.17
C ARG A 167 -51.55 -43.59 -3.42
N ILE A 168 -51.32 -44.86 -3.10
CA ILE A 168 -50.06 -45.30 -2.47
C ILE A 168 -48.86 -45.01 -3.40
N LYS A 169 -49.01 -45.28 -4.70
CA LYS A 169 -47.96 -45.00 -5.68
C LYS A 169 -47.67 -43.50 -5.80
N GLU A 170 -48.72 -42.68 -5.87
CA GLU A 170 -48.61 -41.21 -5.89
C GLU A 170 -47.95 -40.67 -4.62
N ALA A 171 -48.39 -41.15 -3.45
CA ALA A 171 -47.81 -40.76 -2.16
C ALA A 171 -46.33 -41.14 -2.04
N ASN A 172 -45.93 -42.32 -2.51
CA ASN A 172 -44.53 -42.74 -2.53
C ASN A 172 -43.68 -41.88 -3.48
N SER A 173 -44.22 -41.48 -4.64
CA SER A 173 -43.54 -40.55 -5.56
C SER A 173 -43.32 -39.19 -4.90
N ALA A 174 -44.37 -38.63 -4.29
CA ALA A 174 -44.28 -37.36 -3.58
C ALA A 174 -43.30 -37.40 -2.39
N LEU A 175 -43.26 -38.51 -1.65
CA LEU A 175 -42.25 -38.71 -0.59
C LEU A 175 -40.82 -38.74 -1.15
N GLY A 176 -40.61 -39.32 -2.33
CA GLY A 176 -39.32 -39.30 -3.02
C GLY A 176 -38.89 -37.87 -3.38
N GLU A 177 -39.80 -37.08 -3.95
CA GLU A 177 -39.56 -35.66 -4.29
C GLU A 177 -39.24 -34.83 -3.05
N ILE A 178 -40.06 -34.92 -1.99
CA ILE A 178 -39.84 -34.22 -0.71
C ILE A 178 -38.48 -34.60 -0.11
N THR A 179 -38.09 -35.88 -0.20
CA THR A 179 -36.80 -36.34 0.31
C THR A 179 -35.64 -35.75 -0.48
N SER A 180 -35.78 -35.64 -1.80
CA SER A 180 -34.78 -35.02 -2.67
C SER A 180 -34.64 -33.53 -2.40
N GLU A 181 -35.75 -32.81 -2.30
CA GLU A 181 -35.76 -31.38 -1.95
C GLU A 181 -35.16 -31.12 -0.57
N LEU A 182 -35.45 -31.97 0.42
CA LEU A 182 -34.86 -31.87 1.76
C LEU A 182 -33.34 -32.04 1.72
N GLN A 183 -32.81 -32.95 0.88
CA GLN A 183 -31.37 -33.10 0.71
C GLN A 183 -30.76 -31.87 0.02
N ALA A 184 -31.40 -31.32 -1.01
CA ALA A 184 -30.96 -30.10 -1.67
C ALA A 184 -30.92 -28.92 -0.68
N ALA A 185 -31.99 -28.70 0.09
CA ALA A 185 -32.07 -27.66 1.11
C ALA A 185 -30.99 -27.80 2.20
N ARG A 186 -30.63 -29.03 2.58
CA ARG A 186 -29.50 -29.28 3.49
C ARG A 186 -28.16 -28.89 2.87
N GLY A 187 -27.96 -29.19 1.58
CA GLY A 187 -26.79 -28.77 0.83
C GLY A 187 -26.66 -27.25 0.73
N GLU A 188 -27.75 -26.57 0.37
CA GLU A 188 -27.81 -25.11 0.33
C GLU A 188 -27.54 -24.47 1.70
N LYS A 189 -28.10 -25.02 2.77
CA LYS A 189 -27.83 -24.56 4.14
C LYS A 189 -26.33 -24.65 4.49
N GLN A 190 -25.65 -25.72 4.07
CA GLN A 190 -24.21 -25.86 4.30
C GLN A 190 -23.42 -24.79 3.51
N GLN A 191 -23.77 -24.57 2.25
CA GLN A 191 -23.13 -23.52 1.43
C GLN A 191 -23.32 -22.12 2.06
N ILE A 192 -24.51 -21.82 2.60
CA ILE A 192 -24.77 -20.57 3.32
C ILE A 192 -23.87 -20.46 4.56
N ALA A 193 -23.70 -21.54 5.32
CA ALA A 193 -22.82 -21.54 6.50
C ALA A 193 -21.34 -21.30 6.12
N ASP A 194 -20.89 -21.91 5.01
CA ASP A 194 -19.52 -21.74 4.49
C ASP A 194 -19.28 -20.30 3.99
N LEU A 195 -20.26 -19.73 3.29
CA LEU A 195 -20.24 -18.32 2.85
C LEU A 195 -20.21 -17.36 4.05
N LEU A 196 -21.02 -17.61 5.08
CA LEU A 196 -21.02 -16.80 6.30
C LEU A 196 -19.67 -16.83 7.01
N THR A 197 -19.07 -18.02 7.11
CA THR A 197 -17.74 -18.19 7.70
C THR A 197 -16.67 -17.43 6.90
N SER A 198 -16.73 -17.52 5.57
CA SER A 198 -15.83 -16.79 4.67
C SER A 198 -15.99 -15.28 4.82
N ALA A 199 -17.23 -14.78 4.83
CA ALA A 199 -17.53 -13.36 5.04
C ALA A 199 -17.02 -12.85 6.39
N SER A 200 -17.19 -13.63 7.46
CA SER A 200 -16.66 -13.29 8.79
C SER A 200 -15.13 -13.22 8.80
N ASN A 201 -14.45 -14.14 8.12
CA ASN A 201 -12.99 -14.11 8.00
C ASN A 201 -12.52 -12.88 7.22
N ASP A 202 -13.20 -12.55 6.12
CA ASP A 202 -12.87 -11.38 5.31
C ASP A 202 -13.15 -10.07 6.04
N GLN A 203 -14.21 -9.99 6.85
CA GLN A 203 -14.45 -8.86 7.75
C GLN A 203 -13.30 -8.67 8.75
N GLY A 204 -12.78 -9.77 9.31
CA GLY A 204 -11.59 -9.73 10.19
C GLY A 204 -10.35 -9.18 9.48
N LYS A 205 -10.08 -9.65 8.25
CA LYS A 205 -8.99 -9.13 7.42
C LYS A 205 -9.18 -7.64 7.10
N LEU A 206 -10.39 -7.24 6.73
CA LEU A 206 -10.70 -5.85 6.38
C LEU A 206 -10.46 -4.91 7.58
N SER A 207 -10.86 -5.34 8.78
CA SER A 207 -10.65 -4.60 10.02
C SER A 207 -9.15 -4.44 10.33
N SER A 208 -8.36 -5.49 10.11
CA SER A 208 -6.90 -5.44 10.24
C SER A 208 -6.26 -4.46 9.24
N ILE A 209 -6.64 -4.55 7.97
CA ILE A 209 -6.16 -3.63 6.92
C ILE A 209 -6.50 -2.18 7.26
N LEU A 210 -7.72 -1.92 7.74
CA LEU A 210 -8.16 -0.58 8.12
C LEU A 210 -7.35 -0.03 9.29
N ALA A 211 -7.06 -0.86 10.31
CA ALA A 211 -6.18 -0.48 11.41
C ALA A 211 -4.75 -0.15 10.93
N THR A 212 -4.20 -0.97 10.02
CA THR A 212 -2.89 -0.71 9.42
C THR A 212 -2.88 0.60 8.61
N GLN A 213 -3.89 0.84 7.78
CA GLN A 213 -4.02 2.08 7.00
C GLN A 213 -4.13 3.32 7.91
N SER A 214 -4.88 3.23 9.00
CA SER A 214 -4.98 4.31 9.98
C SER A 214 -3.62 4.62 10.63
N ASN A 215 -2.80 3.61 10.90
CA ASN A 215 -1.45 3.80 11.43
C ASN A 215 -0.53 4.47 10.39
N TYR A 216 -0.57 4.02 9.14
CA TYR A 216 0.20 4.64 8.06
C TYR A 216 -0.18 6.11 7.84
N LEU A 217 -1.46 6.46 7.93
CA LEU A 217 -1.91 7.86 7.87
C LEU A 217 -1.32 8.70 9.01
N GLN A 218 -1.36 8.21 10.26
CA GLN A 218 -0.75 8.92 11.39
C GLN A 218 0.77 9.09 11.22
N VAL A 219 1.47 8.07 10.73
CA VAL A 219 2.91 8.14 10.45
C VAL A 219 3.19 9.15 9.33
N ALA A 220 2.39 9.14 8.26
CA ALA A 220 2.51 10.10 7.17
C ALA A 220 2.27 11.54 7.64
N GLU A 221 1.23 11.79 8.44
CA GLU A 221 0.98 13.11 9.05
C GLU A 221 2.14 13.58 9.92
N LYS A 222 2.73 12.68 10.73
CA LYS A 222 3.91 13.00 11.53
C LYS A 222 5.10 13.41 10.65
N HIS A 223 5.36 12.69 9.56
CA HIS A 223 6.43 13.03 8.62
C HIS A 223 6.16 14.35 7.88
N ILE A 224 4.91 14.63 7.49
CA ILE A 224 4.53 15.91 6.88
C ILE A 224 4.83 17.05 7.85
N ASN A 225 4.41 16.92 9.11
CA ASN A 225 4.67 17.95 10.13
C ASN A 225 6.17 18.15 10.40
N GLN A 226 6.95 17.06 10.46
CA GLN A 226 8.40 17.12 10.60
C GLN A 226 9.08 17.81 9.41
N ASN A 227 8.64 17.50 8.19
CA ASN A 227 9.17 18.11 6.98
C ASN A 227 8.83 19.61 6.91
N GLN A 228 7.62 20.00 7.31
CA GLN A 228 7.24 21.41 7.41
C GLN A 228 8.10 22.16 8.43
N ALA A 229 8.34 21.57 9.60
CA ALA A 229 9.24 22.16 10.60
C ALA A 229 10.68 22.27 10.08
N SER A 230 11.18 21.26 9.39
CA SER A 230 12.51 21.26 8.77
C SER A 230 12.62 22.32 7.66
N GLN A 231 11.59 22.48 6.83
CA GLN A 231 11.54 23.55 5.83
C GLN A 231 11.58 24.94 6.47
N GLN A 232 10.85 25.17 7.56
CA GLN A 232 10.91 26.43 8.29
C GLN A 232 12.31 26.71 8.87
N GLN A 233 12.98 25.67 9.41
CA GLN A 233 14.36 25.80 9.89
C GLN A 233 15.34 26.08 8.74
N LEU A 234 15.16 25.43 7.59
CA LEU A 234 15.98 25.66 6.42
C LEU A 234 15.83 27.10 5.91
N ASP A 235 14.60 27.61 5.84
CA ASP A 235 14.32 29.00 5.44
C ASP A 235 14.97 30.03 6.38
N LEU A 236 14.95 29.78 7.69
CA LEU A 236 15.64 30.62 8.67
C LEU A 236 17.16 30.56 8.47
N ALA A 237 17.73 29.36 8.34
CA ALA A 237 19.16 29.18 8.08
C ALA A 237 19.60 29.84 6.76
N LEU A 238 18.75 29.82 5.73
CA LEU A 238 19.01 30.47 4.44
C LEU A 238 19.02 31.99 4.57
N LYS A 239 18.10 32.57 5.36
CA LYS A 239 18.10 34.00 5.69
C LYS A 239 19.35 34.40 6.47
N ASP A 240 19.73 33.61 7.47
CA ASP A 240 20.93 33.87 8.27
C ASP A 240 22.20 33.74 7.43
N ALA A 241 22.29 32.74 6.56
CA ALA A 241 23.39 32.56 5.63
C ALA A 241 23.49 33.71 4.61
N ASP A 242 22.36 34.19 4.06
CA ASP A 242 22.34 35.35 3.17
C ASP A 242 22.78 36.64 3.88
N ALA A 243 22.34 36.84 5.12
CA ALA A 243 22.78 37.96 5.95
C ALA A 243 24.28 37.87 6.24
N PHE A 244 24.78 36.69 6.62
CA PHE A 244 26.20 36.45 6.86
C PHE A 244 27.04 36.67 5.59
N TYR A 245 26.57 36.18 4.43
CA TYR A 245 27.24 36.37 3.16
C TYR A 245 27.36 37.85 2.79
N LYS A 246 26.30 38.64 2.99
CA LYS A 246 26.32 40.10 2.77
C LYS A 246 27.33 40.80 3.67
N THR A 247 27.39 40.43 4.95
CA THR A 247 28.37 40.97 5.89
C THR A 247 29.79 40.57 5.51
N ALA A 248 30.05 39.27 5.27
CA ALA A 248 31.36 38.76 4.88
C ALA A 248 31.86 39.36 3.56
N LYS A 249 30.95 39.62 2.60
CA LYS A 249 31.29 40.33 1.37
C LYS A 249 31.72 41.77 1.65
N THR A 250 30.96 42.48 2.48
CA THR A 250 31.28 43.87 2.88
C THR A 250 32.63 43.93 3.61
N ASP A 251 32.86 43.00 4.54
CA ASP A 251 34.11 42.90 5.29
C ASP A 251 35.28 42.55 4.38
N SER A 252 35.10 41.64 3.41
CA SER A 252 36.13 41.29 2.43
C SER A 252 36.49 42.48 1.53
N GLU A 253 35.50 43.24 1.07
CA GLU A 253 35.71 44.47 0.31
C GLU A 253 36.47 45.52 1.15
N TRP A 254 36.11 45.68 2.43
CA TRP A 254 36.80 46.56 3.36
C TRP A 254 38.25 46.11 3.63
N VAL A 255 38.48 44.82 3.89
CA VAL A 255 39.82 44.25 4.10
C VAL A 255 40.68 44.42 2.86
N SER A 256 40.12 44.20 1.66
CA SER A 256 40.84 44.41 0.40
C SER A 256 41.24 45.87 0.22
N ALA A 257 40.32 46.81 0.50
CA ALA A 257 40.61 48.24 0.48
C ALA A 257 41.71 48.62 1.49
N LYS A 258 41.63 48.10 2.72
CA LYS A 258 42.65 48.33 3.76
C LYS A 258 43.98 47.67 3.43
N ARG A 259 43.99 46.50 2.81
CA ARG A 259 45.22 45.85 2.35
C ARG A 259 45.91 46.71 1.30
N LYS A 260 45.15 47.24 0.34
CA LYS A 260 45.68 48.15 -0.69
C LYS A 260 46.22 49.44 -0.07
N GLU A 261 45.51 50.01 0.89
CA GLU A 261 45.96 51.19 1.65
C GLU A 261 47.24 50.89 2.46
N ILE A 262 47.33 49.74 3.13
CA ILE A 262 48.52 49.31 3.86
C ILE A 262 49.68 49.04 2.90
N GLU A 263 49.46 48.41 1.75
CA GLU A 263 50.49 48.21 0.73
C GLU A 263 51.00 49.55 0.18
N GLU A 264 50.11 50.52 -0.04
CA GLU A 264 50.48 51.86 -0.48
C GLU A 264 51.24 52.64 0.62
N LEU A 265 50.79 52.59 1.88
CA LEU A 265 51.44 53.25 3.01
C LEU A 265 52.77 52.58 3.37
N THR A 266 52.84 51.25 3.32
CA THR A 266 54.06 50.48 3.59
C THR A 266 55.05 50.63 2.43
N GLY A 267 54.58 50.65 1.18
CA GLY A 267 55.42 50.98 0.02
C GLY A 267 55.99 52.40 0.14
N LYS A 268 55.16 53.40 0.46
CA LYS A 268 55.62 54.78 0.72
C LYS A 268 56.57 54.89 1.91
N ALA A 269 56.33 54.13 2.99
CA ALA A 269 57.18 54.17 4.19
C ALA A 269 58.50 53.41 4.02
N ALA A 270 58.49 52.27 3.32
CA ALA A 270 59.67 51.44 3.08
C ALA A 270 60.61 52.07 2.03
N ASP A 271 60.06 52.60 0.93
CA ASP A 271 60.86 53.30 -0.08
C ASP A 271 61.27 54.71 0.39
N GLY A 272 60.42 55.39 1.17
CA GLY A 272 60.64 56.77 1.60
C GLY A 272 61.48 56.95 2.87
N SER A 273 61.31 56.12 3.91
CA SER A 273 61.91 56.40 5.23
C SER A 273 63.16 55.58 5.53
N LEU A 274 63.25 54.30 5.15
CA LEU A 274 64.41 53.46 5.51
C LEU A 274 65.56 53.58 4.51
N GLY A 275 65.27 53.35 3.21
CA GLY A 275 66.26 53.52 2.14
C GLY A 275 66.71 54.98 2.01
N GLY A 276 65.78 55.92 2.20
CA GLY A 276 66.04 57.36 2.19
C GLY A 276 66.97 57.83 3.32
N THR A 277 66.75 57.40 4.56
CA THR A 277 67.59 57.80 5.70
C THR A 277 68.98 57.17 5.66
N PHE A 278 69.12 55.89 5.26
CA PHE A 278 70.44 55.28 5.07
C PHE A 278 71.21 55.90 3.92
N ARG A 279 70.53 56.26 2.82
CA ARG A 279 71.15 56.96 1.69
C ARG A 279 71.59 58.37 2.08
N ALA A 280 70.74 59.14 2.75
CA ALA A 280 71.11 60.48 3.24
C ALA A 280 72.34 60.42 4.16
N ARG A 281 72.38 59.44 5.08
CA ARG A 281 73.53 59.27 5.97
C ARG A 281 74.78 58.80 5.24
N LYS A 282 74.65 57.93 4.23
CA LYS A 282 75.76 57.53 3.35
C LYS A 282 76.34 58.73 2.62
N ASP A 283 75.49 59.60 2.07
CA ASP A 283 75.92 60.78 1.31
C ASP A 283 76.64 61.80 2.22
N GLU A 284 76.16 61.99 3.46
CA GLU A 284 76.87 62.78 4.49
C GLU A 284 78.24 62.18 4.85
N LEU A 285 78.30 60.86 5.03
CA LEU A 285 79.54 60.14 5.32
C LEU A 285 80.51 60.19 4.13
N GLU A 286 80.02 60.18 2.89
CA GLU A 286 80.87 60.30 1.69
C GLU A 286 81.57 61.66 1.65
N LEU A 287 80.87 62.74 2.03
CA LEU A 287 81.45 64.07 2.19
C LEU A 287 82.49 64.09 3.34
N SER A 288 82.19 63.47 4.48
CA SER A 288 83.13 63.31 5.61
C SER A 288 84.40 62.57 5.17
N VAL A 289 84.26 61.42 4.51
CA VAL A 289 85.39 60.60 4.02
C VAL A 289 86.23 61.35 3.00
N LYS A 290 85.61 62.09 2.06
CA LYS A 290 86.34 62.95 1.11
C LYS A 290 87.14 64.03 1.84
N THR A 291 86.56 64.64 2.87
CA THR A 291 87.23 65.66 3.68
C THR A 291 88.43 65.06 4.42
N TRP A 292 88.24 63.92 5.10
CA TRP A 292 89.33 63.23 5.81
C TRP A 292 90.41 62.68 4.88
N ARG A 293 90.06 62.26 3.65
CA ARG A 293 91.03 61.87 2.62
C ARG A 293 91.93 63.05 2.26
N SER A 294 91.33 64.23 2.04
CA SER A 294 92.05 65.45 1.73
C SER A 294 92.93 65.89 2.90
N ILE A 295 92.44 65.80 4.14
CA ILE A 295 93.22 66.09 5.35
C ILE A 295 94.37 65.09 5.52
N ALA A 296 94.16 63.79 5.25
CA ALA A 296 95.20 62.76 5.30
C ALA A 296 96.29 62.98 4.26
N PHE A 297 95.92 63.36 3.05
CA PHE A 297 96.88 63.70 1.99
C PHE A 297 97.68 64.96 2.37
N LEU A 298 97.00 66.01 2.83
CA LEU A 298 97.65 67.25 3.25
C LEU A 298 98.56 67.04 4.47
N SER A 299 98.14 66.23 5.45
CA SER A 299 98.94 65.91 6.63
C SER A 299 100.18 65.08 6.28
N ALA A 300 100.09 64.17 5.31
CA ALA A 300 101.24 63.44 4.80
C ALA A 300 102.25 64.38 4.10
N VAL A 301 101.78 65.32 3.28
CA VAL A 301 102.65 66.34 2.65
C VAL A 301 103.29 67.24 3.70
N MET A 302 102.52 67.73 4.67
CA MET A 302 103.03 68.54 5.78
C MET A 302 104.04 67.77 6.63
N ALA A 303 103.82 66.49 6.89
CA ALA A 303 104.78 65.63 7.59
C ALA A 303 106.10 65.50 6.82
N ALA A 304 106.02 65.29 5.50
CA ALA A 304 107.18 65.19 4.62
C ALA A 304 108.02 66.48 4.57
N ILE A 305 107.38 67.65 4.71
CA ILE A 305 108.06 68.96 4.78
C ILE A 305 108.59 69.23 6.20
N TYR A 306 107.80 68.94 7.23
CA TYR A 306 108.13 69.23 8.62
C TYR A 306 109.38 68.49 9.09
N VAL A 307 109.52 67.21 8.73
CA VAL A 307 110.67 66.40 9.17
C VAL A 307 111.99 67.06 8.75
N PRO A 308 112.27 67.35 7.46
CA PRO A 308 113.47 68.09 7.07
C PRO A 308 113.66 69.43 7.79
N VAL A 309 112.60 70.23 7.90
CA VAL A 309 112.66 71.58 8.53
C VAL A 309 113.01 71.48 10.02
N ALA A 310 112.39 70.57 10.75
CA ALA A 310 112.65 70.36 12.18
C ALA A 310 114.08 69.89 12.43
N PHE A 311 114.67 69.12 11.51
CA PHE A 311 116.07 68.68 11.62
C PHE A 311 117.08 69.79 11.25
N ILE A 312 116.71 70.76 10.41
CA ILE A 312 117.56 71.90 10.05
C ILE A 312 117.52 73.01 11.12
N PHE A 313 116.32 73.39 11.58
CA PHE A 313 116.14 74.60 12.40
C PHE A 313 116.20 74.35 13.90
N ILE A 314 115.99 73.12 14.37
CA ILE A 314 116.07 72.80 15.80
C ILE A 314 117.45 72.17 16.05
N PRO A 315 118.42 72.92 16.61
CA PRO A 315 119.75 72.38 16.85
C PRO A 315 119.67 71.22 17.83
N SER A 316 120.32 70.10 17.49
CA SER A 316 120.45 68.98 18.42
C SER A 316 121.52 69.31 19.47
N PRO A 317 121.34 68.87 20.74
CA PRO A 317 122.33 69.12 21.77
C PRO A 317 123.71 68.57 21.38
N HIS A 318 124.78 69.32 21.60
CA HIS A 318 126.17 68.88 21.33
C HIS A 318 126.73 67.92 22.39
N THR A 319 125.90 67.00 22.86
CA THR A 319 126.22 66.06 23.96
C THR A 319 125.90 64.63 23.52
N SER A 320 126.38 63.63 24.28
CA SER A 320 126.38 62.18 23.97
C SER A 320 125.39 61.64 22.93
N ASP A 321 125.85 60.72 22.08
CA ASP A 321 125.09 60.18 20.93
C ASP A 321 123.65 59.72 21.27
N GLY A 322 123.43 59.19 22.48
CA GLY A 322 122.10 58.79 22.97
C GLY A 322 121.12 59.95 23.17
N LEU A 323 121.60 61.12 23.63
CA LEU A 323 120.78 62.33 23.77
C LEU A 323 120.37 62.90 22.42
N ILE A 324 121.23 62.79 21.41
CA ILE A 324 120.93 63.21 20.03
C ILE A 324 119.82 62.34 19.44
N LEU A 325 119.89 61.02 19.62
CA LEU A 325 118.84 60.09 19.17
C LEU A 325 117.49 60.40 19.82
N LEU A 326 117.47 60.61 21.13
CA LEU A 326 116.30 61.02 21.90
C LEU A 326 115.66 62.31 21.40
N ALA A 327 116.48 63.34 21.21
CA ALA A 327 116.01 64.64 20.72
C ALA A 327 115.41 64.51 19.32
N ASN A 328 116.00 63.69 18.45
CA ASN A 328 115.50 63.43 17.10
C ASN A 328 114.18 62.65 17.10
N ILE A 329 114.03 61.64 17.97
CA ILE A 329 112.77 60.92 18.16
C ILE A 329 111.68 61.86 18.70
N GLY A 330 112.03 62.71 19.67
CA GLY A 330 111.15 63.75 20.21
C GLY A 330 110.61 64.71 19.14
N LYS A 331 111.43 65.08 18.15
CA LYS A 331 111.01 65.92 17.02
C LYS A 331 109.98 65.22 16.11
N ILE A 332 110.05 63.90 15.96
CA ILE A 332 109.19 63.11 15.04
C ILE A 332 107.85 62.73 15.69
N ILE A 333 107.82 62.51 17.01
CA ILE A 333 106.63 62.01 17.73
C ILE A 333 105.36 62.84 17.46
N PRO A 334 105.34 64.19 17.56
CA PRO A 334 104.12 64.96 17.36
C PRO A 334 103.50 64.76 15.97
N VAL A 335 104.33 64.66 14.93
CA VAL A 335 103.88 64.43 13.55
C VAL A 335 103.41 62.99 13.36
N ALA A 336 104.11 62.01 13.95
CA ALA A 336 103.70 60.61 13.90
C ALA A 336 102.34 60.38 14.58
N VAL A 337 102.12 61.01 15.74
CA VAL A 337 100.83 60.96 16.47
C VAL A 337 99.72 61.62 15.68
N TYR A 338 99.96 62.81 15.11
CA TYR A 338 98.97 63.53 14.30
C TYR A 338 98.60 62.75 13.02
N LEU A 339 99.59 62.23 12.30
CA LEU A 339 99.37 61.43 11.09
C LEU A 339 98.62 60.13 11.42
N GLY A 340 99.01 59.45 12.51
CA GLY A 340 98.32 58.26 13.00
C GLY A 340 96.85 58.54 13.37
N PHE A 341 96.57 59.68 14.01
CA PHE A 341 95.21 60.11 14.31
C PHE A 341 94.39 60.33 13.04
N VAL A 342 94.91 61.09 12.06
CA VAL A 342 94.20 61.39 10.81
C VAL A 342 93.94 60.13 9.99
N LEU A 343 94.90 59.21 9.89
CA LEU A 343 94.73 57.94 9.18
C LEU A 343 93.71 57.03 9.86
N LYS A 344 93.75 56.93 11.20
CA LYS A 344 92.77 56.17 11.97
C LYS A 344 91.36 56.74 11.80
N GLN A 345 91.24 58.06 11.80
CA GLN A 345 89.97 58.75 11.63
C GLN A 345 89.42 58.55 10.21
N TYR A 346 90.26 58.64 9.18
CA TYR A 346 89.89 58.34 7.80
C TYR A 346 89.41 56.88 7.62
N SER A 347 90.14 55.91 8.18
CA SER A 347 89.76 54.49 8.13
C SER A 347 88.42 54.24 8.82
N ARG A 348 88.18 54.84 9.98
CA ARG A 348 86.91 54.74 10.71
C ARG A 348 85.74 55.28 9.90
N GLU A 349 85.87 56.48 9.34
CA GLU A 349 84.80 57.11 8.53
C GLU A 349 84.52 56.31 7.25
N ARG A 350 85.56 55.72 6.63
CA ARG A 350 85.41 54.84 5.47
C ARG A 350 84.66 53.55 5.81
N SER A 351 84.98 52.91 6.93
CA SER A 351 84.27 51.71 7.37
C SER A 351 82.78 51.99 7.59
N PHE A 352 82.43 53.14 8.18
CA PHE A 352 81.03 53.55 8.29
C PHE A 352 80.37 53.78 6.94
N LEU A 353 81.04 54.42 5.99
CA LEU A 353 80.50 54.61 4.64
C LEU A 353 80.17 53.26 3.96
N GLU A 354 81.06 52.29 4.06
CA GLU A 354 80.88 50.96 3.47
C GLU A 354 79.70 50.22 4.13
N GLU A 355 79.56 50.31 5.45
CA GLU A 355 78.45 49.69 6.17
C GLU A 355 77.09 50.34 5.84
N TYR A 356 77.03 51.67 5.77
CA TYR A 356 75.80 52.36 5.37
C TYR A 356 75.46 52.15 3.90
N ALA A 357 76.45 52.01 3.01
CA ALA A 357 76.25 51.63 1.62
C ALA A 357 75.70 50.20 1.47
N PHE A 358 76.18 49.27 2.29
CA PHE A 358 75.64 47.92 2.39
C PHE A 358 74.20 47.93 2.92
N LYS A 359 73.94 48.62 4.04
CA LYS A 359 72.60 48.77 4.64
C LYS A 359 71.60 49.37 3.66
N THR A 360 72.01 50.39 2.89
CA THR A 360 71.18 51.00 1.83
C THR A 360 70.84 49.99 0.73
N SER A 361 71.84 49.27 0.22
CA SER A 361 71.63 48.26 -0.83
C SER A 361 70.72 47.12 -0.36
N VAL A 362 70.92 46.64 0.87
CA VAL A 362 70.07 45.61 1.49
C VAL A 362 68.63 46.11 1.63
N ALA A 363 68.42 47.34 2.12
CA ALA A 363 67.08 47.91 2.27
C ALA A 363 66.31 47.97 0.94
N PHE A 364 66.97 48.33 -0.17
CA PHE A 364 66.34 48.36 -1.50
C PHE A 364 65.99 46.96 -2.05
N VAL A 365 66.78 45.94 -1.69
CA VAL A 365 66.67 44.60 -2.28
C VAL A 365 65.78 43.67 -1.45
N VAL A 366 65.62 43.93 -0.15
CA VAL A 366 64.78 43.12 0.76
C VAL A 366 63.31 43.13 0.37
N ASN A 367 62.77 44.28 -0.05
CA ASN A 367 61.40 44.35 -0.54
C ASN A 367 61.23 43.53 -1.83
N ALA A 368 62.17 43.63 -2.76
CA ALA A 368 62.14 42.84 -4.00
C ALA A 368 62.20 41.32 -3.74
N TYR A 369 63.03 40.86 -2.80
CA TYR A 369 63.07 39.44 -2.42
C TYR A 369 61.81 39.00 -1.64
N ALA A 370 61.30 39.85 -0.75
CA ALA A 370 60.06 39.58 -0.02
C ALA A 370 58.84 39.51 -0.97
N ASP A 371 58.84 40.28 -2.05
CA ASP A 371 57.80 40.26 -3.07
C ASP A 371 57.96 39.06 -4.02
N GLN A 372 59.20 38.64 -4.30
CA GLN A 372 59.45 37.40 -5.03
C GLN A 372 58.89 36.17 -4.28
N LEU A 373 59.00 36.12 -2.95
CA LEU A 373 58.38 35.08 -2.11
C LEU A 373 56.85 35.11 -2.15
N ALA A 374 56.25 36.28 -2.39
CA ALA A 374 54.79 36.43 -2.53
C ALA A 374 54.28 36.17 -3.96
N SER A 375 55.17 36.22 -4.96
CA SER A 375 54.79 36.17 -6.37
C SER A 375 54.21 34.82 -6.80
N VAL A 376 53.25 34.89 -7.74
CA VAL A 376 52.47 33.75 -8.27
C VAL A 376 53.35 32.63 -8.85
N ARG A 377 54.57 32.95 -9.31
CA ARG A 377 55.51 31.99 -9.90
C ARG A 377 55.93 30.86 -8.93
N PHE A 378 55.87 31.09 -7.62
CA PHE A 378 56.19 30.10 -6.59
C PHE A 378 54.95 29.56 -5.87
N GLN A 379 53.75 29.88 -6.38
CA GLN A 379 52.48 29.51 -5.77
C GLN A 379 52.07 28.10 -6.22
N LYS A 380 52.06 27.17 -5.27
CA LYS A 380 51.43 25.87 -5.46
C LYS A 380 49.92 26.03 -5.62
N THR A 381 49.33 25.39 -6.63
CA THR A 381 47.90 25.43 -6.87
C THR A 381 47.16 24.52 -5.89
N LEU A 382 45.87 24.76 -5.65
CA LEU A 382 45.02 23.92 -4.79
C LEU A 382 45.03 22.44 -5.26
N GLU A 383 45.21 22.22 -6.56
CA GLU A 383 45.30 20.89 -7.18
C GLU A 383 46.52 20.10 -6.70
N GLU A 384 47.65 20.76 -6.45
CA GLU A 384 48.85 20.11 -5.89
C GLU A 384 48.67 19.66 -4.43
N PHE A 385 47.64 20.16 -3.75
CA PHE A 385 47.22 19.71 -2.41
C PHE A 385 46.03 18.75 -2.46
N GLY A 386 45.69 18.19 -3.63
CA GLY A 386 44.61 17.23 -3.77
C GLY A 386 43.21 17.81 -3.50
N GLY A 387 43.03 19.13 -3.60
CA GLY A 387 41.76 19.80 -3.33
C GLY A 387 41.49 20.10 -1.85
N ASP A 388 42.43 19.81 -0.94
CA ASP A 388 42.29 20.11 0.48
C ASP A 388 42.43 21.62 0.75
N GLN A 389 41.29 22.27 0.96
CA GLN A 389 41.22 23.71 1.25
C GLN A 389 41.88 24.10 2.58
N ALA A 390 41.90 23.20 3.58
CA ALA A 390 42.51 23.48 4.88
C ALA A 390 44.04 23.45 4.79
N ALA A 391 44.60 22.44 4.12
CA ALA A 391 46.03 22.36 3.87
C ALA A 391 46.54 23.54 3.00
N TRP A 392 45.76 23.94 2.01
CA TRP A 392 46.07 25.09 1.16
C TRP A 392 46.02 26.42 1.92
N GLY A 393 45.03 26.61 2.80
CA GLY A 393 44.94 27.77 3.69
C GLY A 393 46.13 27.90 4.63
N LEU A 394 46.55 26.78 5.25
CA LEU A 394 47.74 26.70 6.11
C LEU A 394 49.05 27.04 5.35
N TYR A 395 49.17 26.60 4.10
CA TYR A 395 50.33 26.94 3.26
C TYR A 395 50.42 28.44 2.97
N LEU A 396 49.28 29.08 2.65
CA LEU A 396 49.24 30.52 2.39
C LEU A 396 49.61 31.35 3.62
N ASP A 397 49.08 30.98 4.80
CA ASP A 397 49.36 31.68 6.06
C ASP A 397 50.84 31.53 6.46
N LYS A 398 51.41 30.32 6.33
CA LYS A 398 52.82 30.08 6.59
C LYS A 398 53.73 30.91 5.67
N ARG A 399 53.39 31.03 4.39
CA ARG A 399 54.14 31.85 3.44
C ARG A 399 54.11 33.33 3.80
N GLU A 400 52.95 33.84 4.20
CA GLU A 400 52.81 35.24 4.63
C GLU A 400 53.60 35.50 5.93
N MET A 401 53.60 34.52 6.84
CA MET A 401 54.42 34.54 8.06
C MET A 401 55.91 34.57 7.73
N ASP A 402 56.38 33.74 6.80
CA ASP A 402 57.78 33.69 6.36
C ASP A 402 58.22 35.02 5.71
N ARG A 403 57.35 35.65 4.90
CA ARG A 403 57.60 36.99 4.34
C ARG A 403 57.73 38.04 5.44
N LYS A 404 56.77 38.10 6.38
CA LYS A 404 56.80 39.04 7.50
C LYS A 404 58.03 38.83 8.39
N LYS A 405 58.41 37.58 8.63
CA LYS A 405 59.60 37.20 9.39
C LYS A 405 60.89 37.66 8.71
N LEU A 406 61.03 37.45 7.40
CA LEU A 406 62.20 37.89 6.63
C LEU A 406 62.34 39.42 6.64
N ILE A 407 61.24 40.15 6.43
CA ILE A 407 61.24 41.62 6.52
C ILE A 407 61.63 42.06 7.92
N LYS A 408 60.98 41.52 8.96
CA LYS A 408 61.25 41.88 10.36
C LYS A 408 62.69 41.60 10.77
N GLU A 409 63.20 40.39 10.54
CA GLU A 409 64.57 40.02 10.87
C GLU A 409 65.59 40.89 10.14
N THR A 410 65.30 41.26 8.89
CA THR A 410 66.21 42.13 8.14
C THR A 410 66.18 43.56 8.65
N VAL A 411 65.00 44.09 8.96
CA VAL A 411 64.84 45.41 9.59
C VAL A 411 65.56 45.45 10.95
N ASP A 412 65.36 44.46 11.80
CA ASP A 412 66.01 44.36 13.12
C ASP A 412 67.55 44.34 12.99
N ARG A 413 68.08 43.63 11.99
CA ARG A 413 69.53 43.63 11.68
C ARG A 413 70.01 44.98 11.15
N LEU A 414 69.25 45.66 10.30
CA LEU A 414 69.62 46.98 9.77
C LEU A 414 69.73 48.05 10.87
N PHE A 415 68.97 47.93 11.96
CA PHE A 415 68.99 48.84 13.11
C PHE A 415 70.10 48.56 14.14
N THR A 416 70.92 47.53 13.93
CA THR A 416 72.11 47.34 14.80
C THR A 416 73.14 48.45 14.57
N PRO A 417 73.67 49.07 15.64
CA PRO A 417 74.63 50.15 15.52
C PRO A 417 75.90 49.68 14.82
N PRO A 418 76.53 50.54 14.00
CA PRO A 418 77.68 50.13 13.20
C PRO A 418 78.84 49.68 14.08
N GLN A 419 79.37 48.50 13.78
CA GLN A 419 80.53 47.96 14.49
C GLN A 419 81.78 48.40 13.74
N VAL A 420 82.68 49.10 14.45
CA VAL A 420 83.98 49.43 13.89
C VAL A 420 84.75 48.12 13.71
N HIS A 421 84.80 47.63 12.48
CA HIS A 421 85.63 46.48 12.16
C HIS A 421 87.09 46.94 12.23
N GLU A 422 87.83 46.45 13.24
CA GLU A 422 89.29 46.60 13.25
C GLU A 422 89.85 45.83 12.06
N GLU A 423 90.13 46.55 10.98
CA GLU A 423 90.80 46.01 9.81
C GLU A 423 92.18 45.49 10.25
N LYS A 424 92.38 44.16 10.24
CA LYS A 424 93.69 43.53 10.44
C LYS A 424 94.56 43.76 9.20
N ALA A 425 94.94 45.00 8.93
CA ALA A 425 95.97 45.33 7.95
C ALA A 425 97.36 45.35 8.63
N PRO A 426 98.43 44.88 7.96
CA PRO A 426 99.77 44.84 8.54
C PRO A 426 100.26 46.28 8.75
N SER A 427 100.35 46.67 10.01
CA SER A 427 100.74 48.00 10.43
C SER A 427 102.19 48.29 10.03
N LEU A 428 102.41 48.98 8.91
CA LEU A 428 103.73 49.51 8.54
C LEU A 428 104.16 50.69 9.42
N VAL A 429 103.28 51.19 10.28
CA VAL A 429 103.61 52.16 11.36
C VAL A 429 102.79 51.82 12.61
N ALA A 430 103.02 50.64 13.21
CA ALA A 430 102.58 50.41 14.58
C ALA A 430 103.60 51.05 15.53
N PHE A 431 103.32 52.30 15.94
CA PHE A 431 103.84 52.80 17.21
C PHE A 431 103.20 51.96 18.33
N ARG A 432 103.79 50.80 18.63
CA ARG A 432 103.42 50.03 19.82
C ARG A 432 103.78 50.92 21.02
N PRO A 433 102.85 51.19 21.95
CA PRO A 433 103.16 52.01 23.13
C PRO A 433 104.30 51.41 23.96
N LYS A 434 104.48 50.08 23.92
CA LYS A 434 105.67 49.42 24.48
C LYS A 434 106.97 49.85 23.80
N ALA A 435 107.02 49.99 22.48
CA ALA A 435 108.24 50.42 21.77
C ALA A 435 108.63 51.88 22.12
N ALA A 436 107.66 52.78 22.30
CA ALA A 436 107.94 54.15 22.76
C ALA A 436 108.44 54.19 24.22
N VAL A 437 107.90 53.33 25.09
CA VAL A 437 108.34 53.19 26.49
C VAL A 437 109.71 52.52 26.59
N ASP A 438 110.00 51.57 25.71
CA ASP A 438 111.28 50.86 25.63
C ASP A 438 112.38 51.79 25.12
N ILE A 439 112.09 52.57 24.06
CA ILE A 439 112.97 53.63 23.55
C ILE A 439 113.21 54.70 24.62
N LEU A 440 112.18 55.13 25.37
CA LEU A 440 112.31 56.10 26.47
C LEU A 440 113.09 55.55 27.67
N ARG A 441 113.06 54.23 27.89
CA ARG A 441 113.82 53.55 28.95
C ARG A 441 115.28 53.37 28.58
N GLU A 442 115.56 52.97 27.35
CA GLU A 442 116.92 52.80 26.80
C GLU A 442 117.62 54.17 26.67
N ALA A 443 116.87 55.18 26.24
CA ALA A 443 117.23 56.60 26.33
C ALA A 443 117.61 57.08 27.75
N LYS A 444 116.85 56.66 28.76
CA LYS A 444 117.08 57.00 30.17
C LYS A 444 118.33 56.31 30.72
N GLU A 445 118.60 55.08 30.28
CA GLU A 445 119.82 54.33 30.61
C GLU A 445 121.05 54.96 29.96
N LEU A 446 121.00 55.34 28.68
CA LEU A 446 122.08 56.06 27.99
C LEU A 446 122.36 57.45 28.59
N LEU A 447 121.33 58.15 29.09
CA LEU A 447 121.48 59.40 29.85
C LEU A 447 122.16 59.20 31.21
N SER A 448 122.04 58.01 31.81
CA SER A 448 122.69 57.66 33.08
C SER A 448 124.14 57.25 32.90
N GLU A 449 124.50 56.66 31.76
CA GLU A 449 125.89 56.35 31.40
C GLU A 449 126.68 57.59 30.95
N ALA A 450 126.07 58.53 30.22
CA ALA A 450 126.74 59.77 29.81
C ALA A 450 126.96 60.80 30.95
N LYS A 451 126.48 60.51 32.16
CA LYS A 451 126.70 61.30 33.39
C LYS A 451 127.85 60.78 34.26
N LYS A 452 128.50 59.67 33.86
CA LYS A 452 129.79 59.18 34.36
C LYS A 452 130.86 59.46 33.30
#